data_AF-A0A959JAQ7-F1
#
_entry.id   AF-A0A959JAQ7-F1
#
_cell.length_a   1.000
_cell.length_b   1.000
_cell.length_c   1.000
_cell.angle_alpha   90.00
_cell.angle_beta   90.00
_cell.angle_gamma   90.00
#
_symmetry.space_group_name_H-M   'P 1'
#
loop_
_entity.id
_entity.type
_entity.pdbx_description
1 polymer ?
#
loop_
_entity_poly.entity_id
_entity_poly.type
_entity_poly.pdbx_seq_one_letter_code
_entity_poly.pdbx_strand_id
1 'polypeptide(L)'
;MESLIKKLNYKDQPIVHFRQVPSECRELVKTWTNKTTVVEDQPLPASPGFLVAFIYDAGQLKELAKELGRIDLASDPVIWFAYPKKSSRKYQTDITRDQGWQPVGDLGLEPVRQVAIDEDWSALRFRAVQSIKTMKRSSALTEAGKKRINKD
;
A
#
# COMPACT_ATOMS: atom_id res chain seq x y z
N MET A 1 -5.50 3.83 18.15
CA MET A 1 -5.44 4.27 16.74
C MET A 1 -4.21 5.10 16.41
N GLU A 2 -3.72 6.02 17.27
CA GLU A 2 -2.46 6.76 16.98
C GLU A 2 -1.25 5.85 16.72
N SER A 3 -1.19 4.71 17.42
CA SER A 3 -0.15 3.70 17.18
C SER A 3 -0.20 3.10 15.77
N LEU A 4 -1.36 3.08 15.10
CA LEU A 4 -1.50 2.57 13.73
C LEU A 4 -0.99 3.57 12.70
N ILE A 5 -1.28 4.87 12.84
CA ILE A 5 -0.76 5.93 11.94
C ILE A 5 0.77 5.90 11.89
N LYS A 6 1.42 5.79 13.06
CA LYS A 6 2.88 5.64 13.15
C LYS A 6 3.38 4.34 12.52
N LYS A 7 2.66 3.22 12.71
CA LYS A 7 2.98 1.92 12.08
C LYS A 7 2.89 2.01 10.55
N LEU A 8 1.95 2.79 10.01
CA LEU A 8 1.80 3.09 8.59
C LEU A 8 2.86 4.05 8.05
N ASN A 9 3.93 4.34 8.80
CA ASN A 9 5.05 5.18 8.34
C ASN A 9 4.65 6.63 7.99
N TYR A 10 3.59 7.15 8.60
CA TYR A 10 3.31 8.58 8.57
C TYR A 10 4.41 9.36 9.30
N LYS A 11 4.87 10.43 8.66
CA LYS A 11 5.95 11.33 9.08
C LYS A 11 5.61 12.77 8.70
N ASP A 12 4.38 13.18 9.03
CA ASP A 12 3.90 14.54 8.79
C ASP A 12 3.80 14.95 7.31
N GLN A 13 3.49 13.97 6.44
CA GLN A 13 3.14 14.27 5.06
C GLN A 13 1.92 15.22 5.03
N PRO A 14 1.95 16.30 4.24
CA PRO A 14 0.94 17.36 4.28
C PRO A 14 -0.42 16.93 3.70
N ILE A 15 -0.41 15.89 2.87
CA ILE A 15 -1.59 15.29 2.26
C ILE A 15 -1.47 13.77 2.34
N VAL A 16 -2.54 13.12 2.75
CA VAL A 16 -2.71 11.66 2.70
C VAL A 16 -3.89 11.32 1.81
N HIS A 17 -3.61 10.51 0.79
CA HIS A 17 -4.64 10.02 -0.12
C HIS A 17 -5.22 8.71 0.40
N PHE A 18 -6.54 8.62 0.44
CA PHE A 18 -7.26 7.38 0.69
C PHE A 18 -8.03 6.93 -0.56
N ARG A 19 -8.13 5.61 -0.74
CA ARG A 19 -8.94 4.98 -1.80
C ARG A 19 -9.86 3.92 -1.22
N GLN A 20 -11.11 3.93 -1.68
CA GLN A 20 -12.10 2.88 -1.47
C GLN A 20 -12.32 2.53 0.01
N VAL A 21 -12.33 3.55 0.88
CA VAL A 21 -12.39 3.36 2.33
C VAL A 21 -13.70 2.65 2.73
N PRO A 22 -13.61 1.45 3.34
CA PRO A 22 -14.75 0.74 3.89
C PRO A 22 -15.49 1.58 4.93
N SER A 23 -16.81 1.46 5.03
CA SER A 23 -17.61 2.25 5.98
C SER A 23 -17.21 1.98 7.43
N GLU A 24 -16.80 0.76 7.77
CA GLU A 24 -16.30 0.40 9.09
C GLU A 24 -14.91 0.97 9.40
N CYS A 25 -14.13 1.32 8.37
CA CYS A 25 -12.82 1.94 8.53
C CYS A 25 -12.89 3.48 8.60
N ARG A 26 -14.08 4.08 8.68
CA ARG A 26 -14.23 5.55 8.74
C ARG A 26 -13.61 6.16 9.99
N GLU A 27 -13.67 5.46 11.13
CA GLU A 27 -12.99 5.91 12.35
C GLU A 27 -11.48 5.97 12.19
N LEU A 28 -10.89 5.08 11.38
CA LEU A 28 -9.48 5.19 11.02
C LEU A 28 -9.23 6.53 10.32
N VAL A 29 -9.99 6.85 9.26
CA VAL A 29 -9.79 8.09 8.49
C VAL A 29 -9.96 9.35 9.34
N LYS A 30 -10.96 9.40 10.23
CA LYS A 30 -11.15 10.52 11.18
C LYS A 30 -9.92 10.78 12.06
N THR A 31 -9.11 9.77 12.35
CA THR A 31 -7.88 9.99 13.13
C THR A 31 -6.79 10.70 12.34
N TRP A 32 -6.87 10.72 11.01
CA TRP A 32 -5.95 11.43 10.12
C TRP A 32 -6.36 12.87 9.87
N THR A 33 -7.66 13.17 9.83
CA THR A 33 -8.17 14.53 9.58
C THR A 33 -7.71 15.54 10.64
N ASN A 34 -7.40 15.06 11.85
CA ASN A 34 -6.84 15.88 12.93
C ASN A 34 -5.31 16.07 12.83
N LYS A 35 -4.64 15.40 11.89
CA LYS A 35 -3.17 15.40 11.74
C LYS A 35 -2.70 15.99 10.41
N THR A 36 -3.50 15.87 9.36
CA THR A 36 -3.13 16.27 7.99
C THR A 36 -4.35 16.42 7.09
N THR A 37 -4.12 16.96 5.89
CA THR A 37 -5.15 17.01 4.85
C THR A 37 -5.42 15.61 4.32
N VAL A 38 -6.69 15.20 4.33
CA VAL A 38 -7.13 13.92 3.79
C VAL A 38 -7.85 14.14 2.47
N VAL A 39 -7.46 13.38 1.45
CA VAL A 39 -8.11 13.39 0.13
C VAL A 39 -8.59 11.98 -0.19
N GLU A 40 -9.90 11.79 -0.29
CA GLU A 40 -10.52 10.48 -0.56
C GLU A 40 -11.00 10.40 -2.00
N ASP A 41 -10.70 9.29 -2.69
CA ASP A 41 -11.28 8.92 -4.00
C ASP A 41 -11.15 9.97 -5.13
N GLN A 42 -10.24 10.93 -5.00
CA GLN A 42 -9.86 11.91 -6.02
C GLN A 42 -8.55 11.51 -6.72
N PRO A 43 -8.38 11.70 -8.03
CA PRO A 43 -7.15 11.34 -8.77
C PRO A 43 -5.83 11.69 -8.06
N LEU A 44 -4.87 10.78 -8.11
CA LEU A 44 -3.54 10.98 -7.53
C LEU A 44 -2.81 12.07 -8.31
N PRO A 45 -2.11 12.99 -7.61
CA PRO A 45 -1.16 13.88 -8.26
C PRO A 45 0.01 13.06 -8.84
N ALA A 46 0.79 13.67 -9.72
CA ALA A 46 1.98 13.04 -10.30
C ALA A 46 3.02 12.64 -9.24
N SER A 47 3.08 13.30 -8.07
CA SER A 47 3.98 12.93 -6.98
C SER A 47 3.24 12.98 -5.64
N PRO A 48 2.46 11.94 -5.29
CA PRO A 48 1.76 11.89 -4.01
C PRO A 48 2.75 11.56 -2.89
N GLY A 49 2.66 12.22 -1.74
CA GLY A 49 3.53 11.90 -0.60
C GLY A 49 3.15 10.59 0.11
N PHE A 50 1.84 10.29 0.16
CA PHE A 50 1.30 9.18 0.96
C PHE A 50 -0.03 8.67 0.39
N LEU A 51 -0.17 7.35 0.27
CA LEU A 51 -1.39 6.67 -0.16
C LEU A 51 -1.72 5.49 0.76
N VAL A 52 -2.98 5.38 1.16
CA VAL A 52 -3.60 4.16 1.70
C VAL A 52 -4.77 3.79 0.81
N ALA A 53 -4.69 2.64 0.14
CA ALA A 53 -5.78 2.14 -0.68
C ALA A 53 -6.33 0.84 -0.11
N PHE A 54 -7.65 0.76 0.06
CA PHE A 54 -8.33 -0.48 0.38
C PHE A 54 -8.62 -1.24 -0.92
N ILE A 55 -8.20 -2.48 -0.99
CA ILE A 55 -8.24 -3.33 -2.17
C ILE A 55 -8.91 -4.64 -1.77
N TYR A 56 -10.12 -4.86 -2.27
CA TYR A 56 -10.91 -6.03 -1.97
C TYR A 56 -10.50 -7.24 -2.80
N ASP A 57 -10.04 -7.03 -4.03
CA ASP A 57 -9.67 -8.09 -4.97
C ASP A 57 -8.62 -7.65 -6.00
N ALA A 58 -8.08 -8.61 -6.75
CA ALA A 58 -7.07 -8.39 -7.77
C ALA A 58 -7.56 -7.52 -8.94
N GLY A 59 -8.86 -7.50 -9.22
CA GLY A 59 -9.47 -6.63 -10.21
C GLY A 59 -9.36 -5.15 -9.83
N GLN A 60 -9.70 -4.82 -8.58
CA GLN A 60 -9.54 -3.47 -8.05
C GLN A 60 -8.06 -3.05 -8.00
N LEU A 61 -7.15 -3.97 -7.63
CA LEU A 61 -5.73 -3.69 -7.66
C LEU A 61 -5.26 -3.32 -9.07
N LYS A 62 -5.72 -4.05 -10.08
CA LYS A 62 -5.37 -3.81 -11.48
C LYS A 62 -5.81 -2.44 -11.95
N GLU A 63 -6.99 -1.98 -11.56
CA GLU A 63 -7.46 -0.62 -11.91
C GLU A 63 -6.62 0.46 -11.21
N LEU A 64 -6.34 0.31 -9.92
CA LEU A 64 -5.49 1.24 -9.19
C LEU A 64 -4.05 1.25 -9.72
N ALA A 65 -3.52 0.11 -10.16
CA ALA A 65 -2.19 0.01 -10.76
C ALA A 65 -2.06 0.88 -12.02
N LYS A 66 -3.13 1.08 -12.80
CA LYS A 66 -3.12 2.01 -13.94
C LYS A 66 -2.91 3.47 -13.51
N GLU A 67 -3.47 3.85 -12.36
CA GLU A 67 -3.27 5.18 -11.77
C GLU A 67 -1.85 5.33 -11.23
N LEU A 68 -1.36 4.31 -10.51
CA LEU A 68 0.01 4.28 -9.97
C LEU A 68 1.08 4.28 -11.07
N GLY A 69 0.81 3.71 -12.25
CA GLY A 69 1.73 3.78 -13.37
C GLY A 69 2.02 5.20 -13.88
N ARG A 70 1.27 6.22 -13.41
CA ARG A 70 1.44 7.63 -13.77
C ARG A 70 2.13 8.47 -12.69
N ILE A 71 2.44 7.89 -11.53
CA ILE A 71 3.09 8.63 -10.45
C ILE A 71 4.61 8.51 -10.53
N ASP A 72 5.30 9.53 -10.05
CA ASP A 72 6.74 9.55 -9.85
C ASP A 72 7.11 8.69 -8.63
N LEU A 73 7.60 7.48 -8.90
CA LEU A 73 8.10 6.58 -7.86
C LEU A 73 9.49 6.96 -7.33
N ALA A 74 10.21 7.85 -8.01
CA ALA A 74 11.53 8.32 -7.56
C ALA A 74 11.44 9.25 -6.34
N SER A 75 10.29 9.88 -6.11
CA SER A 75 10.00 10.65 -4.89
C SER A 75 9.84 9.76 -3.63
N ASP A 76 9.95 8.44 -3.77
CA ASP A 76 9.81 7.43 -2.70
C ASP A 76 8.52 7.59 -1.86
N PRO A 77 7.34 7.63 -2.53
CA PRO A 77 6.07 7.81 -1.84
C PRO A 77 5.78 6.67 -0.86
N VAL A 78 5.06 6.97 0.22
CA VAL A 78 4.59 5.93 1.16
C VAL A 78 3.29 5.33 0.63
N ILE A 79 3.36 4.12 0.08
CA ILE A 79 2.21 3.42 -0.52
C ILE A 79 1.83 2.20 0.33
N TRP A 80 0.57 2.16 0.78
CA TRP A 80 -0.02 1.03 1.48
C TRP A 80 -1.27 0.53 0.76
N PHE A 81 -1.37 -0.79 0.62
CA PHE A 81 -2.62 -1.45 0.23
C PHE A 81 -3.18 -2.22 1.43
N ALA A 82 -4.33 -1.80 1.92
CA ALA A 82 -5.16 -2.56 2.84
C ALA A 82 -5.92 -3.62 2.06
N TYR A 83 -5.86 -4.87 2.50
CA TYR A 83 -6.54 -6.01 1.88
C TYR A 83 -7.23 -6.85 2.96
N PRO A 84 -8.35 -7.50 2.64
CA PRO A 84 -9.02 -8.37 3.59
C PRO A 84 -8.11 -9.53 3.98
N LYS A 85 -8.09 -9.87 5.26
CA LYS A 85 -7.43 -11.06 5.74
C LYS A 85 -8.21 -12.27 5.27
N LYS A 86 -7.48 -13.35 4.97
CA LYS A 86 -8.08 -14.67 4.72
C LYS A 86 -8.97 -15.18 5.87
N SER A 87 -8.71 -14.72 7.09
CA SER A 87 -9.50 -15.05 8.28
C SER A 87 -10.75 -14.18 8.47
N SER A 88 -10.95 -13.14 7.65
CA SER A 88 -12.15 -12.31 7.72
C SER A 88 -13.38 -13.17 7.45
N ARG A 89 -14.41 -12.99 8.28
CA ARG A 89 -15.73 -13.60 8.05
C ARG A 89 -16.65 -12.72 7.22
N LYS A 90 -16.28 -11.45 7.03
CA LYS A 90 -17.06 -10.44 6.31
C LYS A 90 -16.68 -10.38 4.83
N TYR A 91 -15.41 -10.60 4.52
CA TYR A 91 -14.86 -10.40 3.19
C TYR A 91 -14.27 -11.67 2.61
N GLN A 92 -14.52 -11.87 1.32
CA GLN A 92 -13.80 -12.84 0.50
C GLN A 92 -12.89 -12.06 -0.45
N THR A 93 -11.69 -12.58 -0.66
CA THR A 93 -10.68 -11.95 -1.51
C THR A 93 -9.81 -13.00 -2.18
N ASP A 94 -9.35 -12.71 -3.39
CA ASP A 94 -8.35 -13.48 -4.12
C ASP A 94 -6.92 -12.95 -3.89
N ILE A 95 -6.77 -11.88 -3.10
CA ILE A 95 -5.48 -11.35 -2.65
C ILE A 95 -5.13 -11.95 -1.29
N THR A 96 -3.86 -12.30 -1.12
CA THR A 96 -3.32 -12.70 0.18
C THR A 96 -2.09 -11.88 0.51
N ARG A 97 -1.43 -12.13 1.65
CA ARG A 97 -0.14 -11.51 1.94
C ARG A 97 0.88 -11.73 0.82
N ASP A 98 0.86 -12.93 0.22
CA ASP A 98 1.93 -13.41 -0.64
C ASP A 98 1.51 -13.51 -2.12
N GLN A 99 0.22 -13.29 -2.45
CA GLN A 99 -0.34 -13.50 -3.80
C GLN A 99 -1.28 -12.37 -4.21
N GLY A 100 -1.41 -12.16 -5.52
CA GLY A 100 -2.30 -11.16 -6.12
C GLY A 100 -1.64 -9.80 -6.43
N TRP A 101 -0.39 -9.59 -6.00
CA TRP A 101 0.30 -8.29 -6.09
C TRP A 101 1.02 -7.99 -7.40
N GLN A 102 0.99 -8.91 -8.38
CA GLN A 102 1.71 -8.75 -9.64
C GLN A 102 1.44 -7.42 -10.36
N PRO A 103 0.20 -6.89 -10.42
CA PRO A 103 -0.06 -5.61 -11.10
C PRO A 103 0.77 -4.43 -10.59
N VAL A 104 1.08 -4.38 -9.28
CA VAL A 104 1.96 -3.34 -8.71
C VAL A 104 3.43 -3.76 -8.78
N GLY A 105 3.71 -5.06 -8.79
CA GLY A 105 5.04 -5.60 -9.08
C GLY A 105 5.55 -5.21 -10.47
N ASP A 106 4.67 -5.22 -11.47
CA ASP A 106 4.97 -4.81 -12.85
C ASP A 106 5.38 -3.32 -12.94
N LEU A 107 5.00 -2.51 -11.95
CA LEU A 107 5.41 -1.11 -11.80
C LEU A 107 6.76 -0.94 -11.06
N GLY A 108 7.44 -2.04 -10.73
CA GLY A 108 8.69 -2.00 -9.98
C GLY A 108 8.53 -1.75 -8.48
N LEU A 109 7.35 -2.03 -7.93
CA LEU A 109 7.08 -1.95 -6.50
C LEU A 109 7.28 -3.29 -5.81
N GLU A 110 7.89 -3.26 -4.63
CA GLU A 110 8.15 -4.45 -3.81
C GLU A 110 7.47 -4.32 -2.44
N PRO A 111 6.89 -5.42 -1.91
CA PRO A 111 6.38 -5.42 -0.55
C PRO A 111 7.55 -5.34 0.44
N VAL A 112 7.43 -4.44 1.42
CA VAL A 112 8.49 -4.17 2.41
C VAL A 112 8.04 -4.30 3.87
N ARG A 113 6.73 -4.23 4.15
CA ARG A 113 6.21 -4.31 5.52
C ARG A 113 4.72 -4.62 5.53
N GLN A 114 4.26 -5.44 6.45
CA GLN A 114 2.84 -5.64 6.72
C GLN A 114 2.47 -5.12 8.12
N VAL A 115 1.25 -4.60 8.27
CA VAL A 115 0.65 -4.27 9.56
C VAL A 115 -0.81 -4.73 9.59
N ALA A 116 -1.31 -5.18 10.73
CA ALA A 116 -2.75 -5.39 10.91
C ALA A 116 -3.42 -4.02 11.17
N ILE A 117 -4.54 -3.75 10.48
CA ILE A 117 -5.39 -2.59 10.76
C ILE A 117 -6.35 -2.95 11.91
N ASP A 118 -7.13 -4.01 11.73
CA ASP A 118 -8.10 -4.53 12.69
C ASP A 118 -8.23 -6.05 12.56
N GLU A 119 -9.37 -6.64 12.93
CA GLU A 119 -9.64 -8.09 12.79
C GLU A 119 -9.72 -8.55 11.33
N ASP A 120 -10.26 -7.72 10.44
CA ASP A 120 -10.63 -8.05 9.06
C ASP A 120 -9.59 -7.59 8.04
N TRP A 121 -8.80 -6.56 8.33
CA TRP A 121 -7.92 -5.90 7.37
C TRP A 121 -6.44 -5.96 7.78
N SER A 122 -5.58 -6.24 6.80
CA SER A 122 -4.12 -6.01 6.88
C SER A 122 -3.70 -4.99 5.84
N ALA A 123 -2.67 -4.20 6.12
CA ALA A 123 -2.05 -3.33 5.13
C ALA A 123 -0.64 -3.83 4.78
N LEU A 124 -0.33 -3.90 3.49
CA LEU A 124 0.98 -4.22 2.95
C LEU A 124 1.59 -2.97 2.30
N ARG A 125 2.77 -2.58 2.77
CA ARG A 125 3.52 -1.45 2.24
C ARG A 125 4.31 -1.88 1.03
N PHE A 126 4.24 -1.07 -0.01
CA PHE A 126 5.04 -1.20 -1.20
C PHE A 126 6.03 -0.05 -1.34
N ARG A 127 7.17 -0.34 -1.94
CA ARG A 127 8.23 0.64 -2.18
C ARG A 127 8.92 0.33 -3.50
N ALA A 128 9.29 1.37 -4.26
CA ALA A 128 10.03 1.20 -5.50
C ALA A 128 11.35 0.49 -5.24
N VAL A 129 11.72 -0.48 -6.10
CA VAL A 129 12.95 -1.27 -5.96
C VAL A 129 14.17 -0.37 -5.79
N GLN A 130 14.27 0.71 -6.58
CA GLN A 130 15.38 1.66 -6.53
C GLN A 130 15.53 2.38 -5.18
N SER A 131 14.43 2.57 -4.44
CA SER A 131 14.45 3.25 -3.14
C SER A 131 14.81 2.31 -1.99
N ILE A 132 14.77 0.99 -2.20
CA ILE A 132 15.11 -0.01 -1.17
C ILE A 132 16.64 -0.08 -1.01
N LYS A 133 17.15 0.29 0.18
CA LYS A 133 18.60 0.30 0.45
C LYS A 133 19.20 -1.11 0.49
N THR A 134 18.54 -2.05 1.16
CA THR A 134 19.05 -3.41 1.38
C THR A 134 17.92 -4.42 1.22
N MET A 135 18.19 -5.57 0.59
CA MET A 135 17.17 -6.58 0.28
C MET A 135 17.62 -7.98 0.72
N LYS A 136 17.58 -8.27 2.03
CA LYS A 136 18.03 -9.54 2.64
C LYS A 136 16.99 -10.66 2.68
N ARG A 137 16.19 -10.82 1.63
CA ARG A 137 15.06 -11.79 1.61
C ARG A 137 15.29 -12.85 0.54
N SER A 138 14.66 -14.01 0.68
CA SER A 138 14.80 -15.15 -0.21
C SER A 138 13.96 -15.08 -1.50
N SER A 139 13.03 -14.13 -1.59
CA SER A 139 12.17 -13.96 -2.76
C SER A 139 11.86 -12.49 -3.06
N ALA A 140 11.52 -12.20 -4.32
CA ALA A 140 11.12 -10.88 -4.78
C ALA A 140 9.94 -10.99 -5.75
N LEU A 141 9.05 -9.99 -5.71
CA LEU A 141 7.91 -9.90 -6.61
C LEU A 141 8.35 -9.46 -8.01
N THR A 142 9.31 -8.54 -8.08
CA THR A 142 9.73 -7.90 -9.33
C THR A 142 11.00 -8.53 -9.90
N GLU A 143 11.18 -8.48 -11.22
CA GLU A 143 12.43 -8.92 -11.86
C GLU A 143 13.65 -8.13 -11.37
N ALA A 144 13.49 -6.83 -11.15
CA ALA A 144 14.55 -5.99 -10.59
C ALA A 144 14.92 -6.42 -9.15
N GLY A 145 13.93 -6.75 -8.33
CA GLY A 145 14.13 -7.32 -7.00
C GLY A 145 14.83 -8.67 -7.03
N LYS A 146 14.40 -9.59 -7.91
CA LYS A 146 15.03 -10.92 -8.09
C LYS A 146 16.52 -10.78 -8.46
N LYS A 147 16.84 -9.87 -9.40
CA LYS A 147 18.23 -9.57 -9.77
C LYS A 147 19.07 -9.01 -8.63
N ARG A 148 18.47 -8.29 -7.67
CA ARG A 148 19.19 -7.77 -6.50
C ARG A 148 19.46 -8.84 -5.46
N ILE A 149 18.51 -9.74 -5.24
CA ILE A 149 18.68 -10.87 -4.30
C ILE A 149 19.75 -11.84 -4.78
N ASN A 150 19.81 -12.13 -6.09
CA ASN A 150 20.77 -13.09 -6.65
C ASN A 150 22.20 -12.55 -6.81
N LYS A 151 22.45 -11.28 -6.43
CA LYS A 151 23.75 -10.62 -6.52
C LYS A 151 24.45 -10.47 -5.17
N ASP A 152 23.75 -10.77 -4.07
CA ASP A 152 24.26 -10.81 -2.71
C ASP A 152 24.63 -12.26 -2.31
#